data_AF-A0A1G5PTE0-F1
#
_entry.id   AF-A0A1G5PTE0-F1
#
_cell.length_a   1.000
_cell.length_b   1.000
_cell.length_c   1.000
_cell.angle_alpha   90.00
_cell.angle_beta   90.00
_cell.angle_gamma   90.00
#
_symmetry.space_group_name_H-M   'P 1'
#
loop_
_entity.id
_entity.type
_entity.pdbx_description
1 polymer ?
#
loop_
_entity_poly.entity_id
_entity_poly.type
_entity_poly.pdbx_seq_one_letter_code
_entity_poly.pdbx_strand_id
1 'polypeptide(L)'
;MDREDQLYPPIKTLLERQGYTVKGEVGAVDVMARRGEEPAVIVELKLRFSLALFHQAIARLAVTDLVYIAVPRPGGRGARRTLKDNLALCRRLGLGLITVLPDNRCEVHCDPGPYAPRKSKQKQQRLLREFDRLRGDPNAGGATRHGIVTAYRQDALRCATYLVEYGASKGAVVAKAAEVPKATQLMAKNHYGWFERVGLGVYQITDAGRQGLKDWAESDAQTG
;
A
#
# COMPACT_ATOMS: atom_id res chain seq x y z
N MET A 1 -5.72 12.51 26.37
CA MET A 1 -4.30 12.35 26.77
C MET A 1 -3.47 13.34 26.00
N ASP A 2 -2.78 14.21 26.71
CA ASP A 2 -1.99 15.33 26.21
C ASP A 2 -0.53 15.31 26.70
N ARG A 3 -0.18 14.41 27.62
CA ARG A 3 1.19 14.18 28.12
C ARG A 3 1.54 12.69 28.14
N GLU A 4 2.81 12.37 27.94
CA GLU A 4 3.29 10.98 27.85
C GLU A 4 3.17 10.24 29.18
N ASP A 5 3.37 10.94 30.30
CA ASP A 5 3.20 10.40 31.66
C ASP A 5 1.79 9.84 31.93
N GLN A 6 0.76 10.37 31.25
CA GLN A 6 -0.63 9.89 31.37
C GLN A 6 -0.84 8.49 30.75
N LEU A 7 0.07 8.03 29.89
CA LEU A 7 0.03 6.66 29.34
C LEU A 7 0.55 5.63 30.33
N TYR A 8 1.38 6.02 31.30
CA TYR A 8 1.99 5.09 32.23
C TYR A 8 0.97 4.37 33.15
N PRO A 9 0.07 5.06 33.88
CA PRO A 9 -0.88 4.40 34.77
C PRO A 9 -1.75 3.31 34.12
N PRO A 10 -2.36 3.51 32.92
CA PRO A 10 -3.17 2.47 32.29
C PRO A 10 -2.33 1.28 31.81
N ILE A 11 -1.12 1.51 31.29
CA ILE A 11 -0.20 0.43 30.88
C ILE A 11 0.27 -0.37 32.09
N LYS A 12 0.64 0.32 33.18
CA LYS A 12 0.96 -0.31 34.46
C LYS A 12 -0.18 -1.18 34.95
N THR A 13 -1.40 -0.64 34.98
CA THR A 13 -2.60 -1.38 35.41
C THR A 13 -2.86 -2.63 34.56
N LEU A 14 -2.68 -2.53 33.23
CA LEU A 14 -2.84 -3.66 32.31
C LEU A 14 -1.87 -4.81 32.63
N LEU A 15 -0.60 -4.48 32.91
CA LEU A 15 0.45 -5.48 33.17
C LEU A 15 0.37 -6.03 34.60
N GLU A 16 0.09 -5.20 35.60
CA GLU A 16 -0.09 -5.65 37.00
C GLU A 16 -1.25 -6.63 37.14
N ARG A 17 -2.35 -6.43 36.41
CA ARG A 17 -3.47 -7.38 36.35
C ARG A 17 -3.09 -8.76 35.80
N GLN A 18 -1.97 -8.86 35.10
CA GLN A 18 -1.41 -10.12 34.58
C GLN A 18 -0.32 -10.70 35.51
N GLY A 19 -0.15 -10.13 36.71
CA GLY A 19 0.81 -10.59 37.71
C GLY A 19 2.24 -10.07 37.53
N TYR A 20 2.45 -9.04 36.69
CA TYR A 20 3.75 -8.40 36.58
C TYR A 20 3.97 -7.38 37.71
N THR A 21 5.21 -7.31 38.20
CA THR A 21 5.70 -6.12 38.90
C THR A 21 6.17 -5.10 37.86
N VAL A 22 5.61 -3.89 37.90
CA VAL A 22 5.84 -2.86 36.87
C VAL A 22 6.53 -1.63 37.46
N LYS A 23 7.58 -1.15 36.77
CA LYS A 23 8.28 0.09 37.10
C LYS A 23 8.42 0.94 35.83
N GLY A 24 8.32 2.25 35.98
CA GLY A 24 8.60 3.22 34.92
C GLY A 24 10.03 3.75 35.01
N GLU A 25 10.52 4.32 33.92
CA GLU A 25 11.81 5.01 33.83
C GLU A 25 12.99 4.14 34.31
N VAL A 26 12.99 2.86 33.92
CA VAL A 26 14.08 1.94 34.28
C VAL A 26 15.20 2.09 33.25
N GLY A 27 16.23 2.83 33.62
CA GLY A 27 17.30 3.19 32.69
C GLY A 27 16.77 4.09 31.59
N ALA A 28 16.83 3.63 30.33
CA ALA A 28 16.34 4.38 29.16
C ALA A 28 14.98 3.86 28.65
N VAL A 29 14.24 3.11 29.48
CA VAL A 29 13.00 2.44 29.09
C VAL A 29 11.83 3.05 29.86
N ASP A 30 10.78 3.47 29.14
CA ASP A 30 9.61 4.13 29.74
C ASP A 30 8.88 3.21 30.71
N VAL A 31 8.66 1.93 30.34
CA VAL A 31 8.05 0.91 31.20
C VAL A 31 8.79 -0.41 31.11
N MET A 32 9.12 -0.98 32.27
CA MET A 32 9.64 -2.34 32.39
C MET A 32 8.77 -3.14 33.36
N ALA A 33 8.41 -4.36 32.94
CA ALA A 33 7.60 -5.28 33.73
C ALA A 33 8.27 -6.65 33.84
N ARG A 34 8.25 -7.22 35.05
CA ARG A 34 8.83 -8.55 35.35
C ARG A 34 7.85 -9.43 36.09
N ARG A 35 7.85 -10.73 35.78
CA ARG A 35 7.09 -11.77 36.50
C ARG A 35 8.01 -12.94 36.80
N GLY A 36 8.55 -12.96 38.02
CA GLY A 36 9.57 -13.93 38.43
C GLY A 36 10.82 -13.89 37.52
N GLU A 37 11.14 -15.06 36.97
CA GLU A 37 12.29 -15.29 36.07
C GLU A 37 11.90 -15.29 34.58
N GLU A 38 10.65 -14.94 34.24
CA GLU A 38 10.26 -14.75 32.84
C GLU A 38 11.02 -13.56 32.20
N PRO A 39 11.24 -13.58 30.87
CA PRO A 39 11.82 -12.45 30.15
C PRO A 39 11.08 -11.14 30.46
N ALA A 40 11.83 -10.06 30.61
CA ALA A 40 11.24 -8.76 30.91
C ALA A 40 10.37 -8.28 29.74
N VAL A 41 9.22 -7.69 30.06
CA VAL A 41 8.38 -6.96 29.10
C VAL A 41 8.80 -5.50 29.13
N ILE A 42 8.99 -4.94 27.94
CA ILE A 42 9.35 -3.53 27.75
C ILE A 42 8.24 -2.84 26.97
N VAL A 43 7.82 -1.64 27.39
CA VAL A 43 6.86 -0.80 26.65
C VAL A 43 7.43 0.60 26.47
N GLU A 44 7.54 1.04 25.22
CA GLU A 44 7.88 2.43 24.86
C GLU A 44 6.58 3.23 24.64
N LEU A 45 6.49 4.44 25.21
CA LEU A 45 5.30 5.27 25.26
C LEU A 45 5.47 6.50 24.36
N LYS A 46 4.46 6.81 23.55
CA LYS A 46 4.40 8.10 22.82
C LYS A 46 2.98 8.59 22.64
N LEU A 47 2.79 9.90 22.57
CA LEU A 47 1.47 10.47 22.24
C LEU A 47 1.01 10.14 20.81
N ARG A 48 1.94 9.83 19.91
CA ARG A 48 1.67 9.55 18.49
C ARG A 48 2.66 8.55 17.95
N PHE A 49 2.25 7.79 16.95
CA PHE A 49 3.18 7.00 16.14
C PHE A 49 4.22 7.94 15.49
N SER A 50 5.49 7.56 15.62
CA SER A 50 6.62 8.28 15.03
C SER A 50 7.75 7.29 14.76
N LEU A 51 8.65 7.60 13.81
CA LEU A 51 9.83 6.77 13.56
C LEU A 51 10.73 6.66 14.81
N ALA A 52 10.81 7.71 15.62
CA ALA A 52 11.55 7.71 16.88
C ALA A 52 11.05 6.60 17.83
N LEU A 53 9.72 6.49 18.03
CA LEU A 53 9.12 5.44 18.83
C LEU A 53 9.48 4.03 18.32
N PHE A 54 9.44 3.83 17.00
CA PHE A 54 9.82 2.55 16.40
C PHE A 54 11.31 2.26 16.59
N HIS A 55 12.19 3.24 16.40
CA HIS A 55 13.63 3.06 16.61
C HIS A 55 13.97 2.73 18.06
N GLN A 56 13.35 3.41 19.02
CA GLN A 56 13.48 3.10 20.44
C GLN A 56 13.06 1.65 20.70
N ALA A 57 11.86 1.24 20.27
CA ALA A 57 11.36 -0.11 20.48
C ALA A 57 12.25 -1.18 19.80
N ILE A 58 12.70 -0.95 18.57
CA ILE A 58 13.63 -1.87 17.88
C ILE A 58 14.94 -2.02 18.66
N ALA A 59 15.47 -0.93 19.22
CA ALA A 59 16.69 -1.00 20.03
C ALA A 59 16.49 -1.86 21.29
N ARG A 60 15.28 -1.94 21.84
CA ARG A 60 14.94 -2.81 22.99
C ARG A 60 14.89 -4.29 22.64
N LEU A 61 14.72 -4.64 21.35
CA LEU A 61 14.76 -6.05 20.92
C LEU A 61 16.13 -6.71 21.16
N ALA A 62 17.20 -5.93 21.31
CA ALA A 62 18.51 -6.44 21.74
C ALA A 62 18.52 -6.93 23.21
N VAL A 63 17.50 -6.57 24.01
CA VAL A 63 17.37 -6.90 25.43
C VAL A 63 16.36 -8.03 25.66
N THR A 64 15.23 -8.00 24.95
CA THR A 64 14.12 -8.95 25.10
C THR A 64 13.28 -8.99 23.83
N ASP A 65 12.67 -10.12 23.51
CA ASP A 65 11.69 -10.23 22.42
C ASP A 65 10.32 -9.65 22.81
N LEU A 66 10.06 -9.41 24.11
CA LEU A 66 8.77 -8.94 24.62
C LEU A 66 8.68 -7.41 24.64
N VAL A 67 8.78 -6.79 23.46
CA VAL A 67 8.75 -5.32 23.31
C VAL A 67 7.44 -4.84 22.69
N TYR A 68 6.76 -3.95 23.38
CA TYR A 68 5.56 -3.26 22.92
C TYR A 68 5.83 -1.77 22.67
N ILE A 69 5.06 -1.18 21.77
CA ILE A 69 4.83 0.26 21.75
C ILE A 69 3.41 0.57 22.22
N ALA A 70 3.23 1.68 22.91
CA ALA A 70 1.91 2.16 23.33
C ALA A 70 1.67 3.62 22.96
N VAL A 71 0.49 3.88 22.41
CA VAL A 71 0.03 5.23 22.04
C VAL A 71 -1.44 5.44 22.44
N PRO A 72 -1.93 6.68 22.58
CA PRO A 72 -3.36 6.94 22.64
C PRO A 72 -4.07 6.40 21.39
N ARG A 73 -5.31 5.92 21.55
CA ARG A 73 -6.14 5.46 20.44
C ARG A 73 -6.29 6.59 19.40
N PRO A 74 -5.86 6.38 18.14
CA PRO A 74 -6.00 7.42 17.12
C PRO A 74 -7.47 7.81 16.90
N GLY A 75 -7.73 9.11 16.73
CA GLY A 75 -9.05 9.67 16.42
C GLY A 75 -9.14 10.27 15.01
N GLY A 76 -10.36 10.62 14.58
CA GLY A 76 -10.61 11.32 13.32
C GLY A 76 -10.66 10.43 12.06
N ARG A 77 -10.85 11.07 10.90
CA ARG A 77 -11.11 10.39 9.60
C ARG A 77 -10.01 9.39 9.19
N GLY A 78 -8.76 9.60 9.64
CA GLY A 78 -7.61 8.74 9.33
C GLY A 78 -7.33 7.61 10.32
N ALA A 79 -8.01 7.57 11.48
CA ALA A 79 -7.66 6.69 12.60
C ALA A 79 -7.54 5.21 12.21
N ARG A 80 -8.53 4.70 11.45
CA ARG A 80 -8.56 3.30 11.02
C ARG A 80 -7.36 2.96 10.13
N ARG A 81 -6.97 3.88 9.24
CA ARG A 81 -5.82 3.68 8.34
C ARG A 81 -4.51 3.74 9.12
N THR A 82 -4.35 4.75 9.98
CA THR A 82 -3.19 4.90 10.86
C THR A 82 -2.97 3.65 11.72
N LEU A 83 -4.02 3.15 12.38
CA LEU A 83 -3.92 1.95 13.20
C LEU A 83 -3.58 0.72 12.37
N LYS A 84 -4.24 0.53 11.22
CA LYS A 84 -3.97 -0.60 10.31
C LYS A 84 -2.52 -0.63 9.83
N ASP A 85 -1.97 0.52 9.45
CA ASP A 85 -0.63 0.61 8.87
C ASP A 85 0.45 0.42 9.93
N ASN A 86 0.30 1.03 11.10
CA ASN A 86 1.23 0.85 12.22
C ASN A 86 1.15 -0.57 12.81
N LEU A 87 -0.04 -1.15 12.91
CA LEU A 87 -0.19 -2.57 13.29
C LEU A 87 0.54 -3.50 12.31
N ALA A 88 0.45 -3.23 11.00
CA ALA A 88 1.18 -3.99 10.00
C ALA A 88 2.71 -3.80 10.12
N LEU A 89 3.18 -2.63 10.56
CA LEU A 89 4.59 -2.36 10.81
C LEU A 89 5.09 -3.06 12.08
N CYS A 90 4.36 -2.99 13.19
CA CYS A 90 4.69 -3.71 14.43
C CYS A 90 4.87 -5.21 14.16
N ARG A 91 3.93 -5.84 13.45
CA ARG A 91 4.03 -7.26 13.05
C ARG A 91 5.23 -7.57 12.15
N ARG A 92 5.74 -6.60 11.39
CA ARG A 92 6.94 -6.77 10.54
C ARG A 92 8.23 -6.68 11.34
N LEU A 93 8.21 -5.87 12.39
CA LEU A 93 9.36 -5.64 13.27
C LEU A 93 9.39 -6.59 14.47
N GLY A 94 8.37 -7.43 14.61
CA GLY A 94 8.19 -8.31 15.76
C GLY A 94 7.80 -7.60 17.06
N LEU A 95 7.26 -6.38 16.96
CA LEU A 95 6.82 -5.58 18.09
C LEU A 95 5.35 -5.85 18.43
N GLY A 96 5.03 -5.75 19.71
CA GLY A 96 3.66 -5.64 20.19
C GLY A 96 3.10 -4.22 20.02
N LEU A 97 1.78 -4.10 19.95
CA LEU A 97 1.10 -2.80 19.84
C LEU A 97 -0.04 -2.69 20.83
N ILE A 98 0.00 -1.66 21.65
CA ILE A 98 -1.06 -1.30 22.60
C ILE A 98 -1.62 0.08 22.21
N THR A 99 -2.94 0.25 22.27
CA THR A 99 -3.54 1.59 22.28
C THR A 99 -4.29 1.85 23.57
N VAL A 100 -4.20 3.07 24.09
CA VAL A 100 -4.94 3.50 25.28
C VAL A 100 -6.14 4.34 24.88
N LEU A 101 -7.33 3.92 25.29
CA LEU A 101 -8.58 4.62 25.03
C LEU A 101 -8.73 5.88 25.92
N PRO A 102 -9.63 6.82 25.57
CA PRO A 102 -9.92 7.98 26.40
C PRO A 102 -10.36 7.66 27.83
N ASP A 103 -10.93 6.47 28.05
CA ASP A 103 -11.38 5.97 29.36
C ASP A 103 -10.30 5.15 30.11
N ASN A 104 -9.03 5.28 29.71
CA ASN A 104 -7.87 4.58 30.27
C ASN A 104 -7.86 3.05 30.08
N ARG A 105 -8.80 2.48 29.32
CA ARG A 105 -8.69 1.06 28.94
C ARG A 105 -7.59 0.88 27.90
N CYS A 106 -6.87 -0.24 27.98
CA CYS A 106 -5.88 -0.62 26.99
C CYS A 106 -6.44 -1.67 26.03
N GLU A 107 -6.13 -1.53 24.74
CA GLU A 107 -6.37 -2.53 23.71
C GLU A 107 -5.03 -3.02 23.16
N VAL A 108 -4.76 -4.33 23.28
CA VAL A 108 -3.60 -4.98 22.65
C VAL A 108 -4.00 -5.41 21.23
N HIS A 109 -3.34 -4.87 20.21
CA HIS A 109 -3.64 -5.13 18.79
C HIS A 109 -2.84 -6.31 18.22
N CYS A 110 -1.63 -6.50 18.75
CA CYS A 110 -0.81 -7.67 18.52
C CYS A 110 0.20 -7.82 19.66
N ASP A 111 0.56 -9.06 19.94
CA ASP A 111 1.72 -9.39 20.76
C ASP A 111 3.01 -9.39 19.89
N PRO A 112 4.18 -9.20 20.53
CA PRO A 112 5.48 -9.39 19.89
C PRO A 112 5.62 -10.82 19.35
N GLY A 113 6.38 -10.98 18.28
CA GLY A 113 6.57 -12.30 17.68
C GLY A 113 7.27 -12.28 16.33
N PRO A 114 7.68 -13.44 15.81
CA PRO A 114 8.49 -13.53 14.60
C PRO A 114 7.74 -12.99 13.37
N TYR A 115 8.47 -12.25 12.54
CA TYR A 115 7.93 -11.76 11.28
C TYR A 115 7.74 -12.90 10.28
N ALA A 116 6.49 -13.15 9.88
CA ALA A 116 6.14 -14.08 8.82
C ALA A 116 5.31 -13.39 7.71
N PRO A 117 5.94 -12.78 6.69
CA PRO A 117 5.20 -12.13 5.61
C PRO A 117 4.41 -13.13 4.77
N ARG A 118 3.10 -12.89 4.65
CA ARG A 118 2.30 -13.54 3.62
C ARG A 118 2.48 -12.85 2.27
N LYS A 119 3.27 -13.46 1.38
CA LYS A 119 3.40 -13.02 -0.01
C LYS A 119 2.07 -13.17 -0.75
N SER A 120 1.71 -12.18 -1.56
CA SER A 120 0.53 -12.26 -2.45
C SER A 120 0.96 -12.72 -3.83
N LYS A 121 0.88 -14.03 -4.08
CA LYS A 121 1.18 -14.63 -5.41
C LYS A 121 0.38 -13.95 -6.52
N GLN A 122 -0.88 -13.61 -6.26
CA GLN A 122 -1.75 -12.94 -7.23
C GLN A 122 -1.24 -11.53 -7.60
N LYS A 123 -0.85 -10.70 -6.61
CA LYS A 123 -0.32 -9.36 -6.88
C LYS A 123 1.00 -9.45 -7.64
N GLN A 124 1.88 -10.38 -7.26
CA GLN A 124 3.14 -10.62 -7.95
C GLN A 124 2.89 -11.00 -9.42
N GLN A 125 2.03 -11.98 -9.68
CA GLN A 125 1.68 -12.39 -11.05
C GLN A 125 1.06 -11.24 -11.86
N ARG A 126 0.23 -10.39 -11.23
CA ARG A 126 -0.32 -9.22 -11.91
C ARG A 126 0.78 -8.24 -12.33
N LEU A 127 1.74 -7.95 -11.45
CA LEU A 127 2.87 -7.07 -11.77
C LEU A 127 3.73 -7.65 -12.88
N LEU A 128 4.04 -8.95 -12.84
CA LEU A 128 4.81 -9.62 -13.90
C LEU A 128 4.09 -9.55 -15.26
N ARG A 129 2.79 -9.85 -15.29
CA ARG A 129 1.99 -9.73 -16.53
C ARG A 129 1.91 -8.30 -17.07
N GLU A 130 1.96 -7.30 -16.19
CA GLU A 130 1.97 -5.90 -16.61
C GLU A 130 3.33 -5.50 -17.18
N PHE A 131 4.40 -5.95 -16.53
CA PHE A 131 5.78 -5.80 -17.01
C PHE A 131 5.98 -6.46 -18.38
N ASP A 132 5.63 -7.74 -18.54
CA ASP A 132 5.82 -8.50 -19.79
C ASP A 132 5.03 -7.93 -20.97
N ARG A 133 3.93 -7.19 -20.69
CA ARG A 133 3.11 -6.56 -21.74
C ARG A 133 3.58 -5.15 -22.08
N LEU A 134 4.35 -4.50 -21.21
CA LEU A 134 4.86 -3.16 -21.47
C LEU A 134 5.99 -3.27 -22.49
N ARG A 135 5.88 -2.58 -23.61
CA ARG A 135 6.91 -2.55 -24.65
C ARG A 135 7.91 -1.44 -24.37
N GLY A 136 9.20 -1.77 -24.41
CA GLY A 136 10.29 -0.85 -24.11
C GLY A 136 10.27 -0.39 -22.65
N ASP A 137 10.93 0.73 -22.38
CA ASP A 137 10.88 1.41 -21.08
C ASP A 137 10.28 2.81 -21.25
N PRO A 138 8.96 2.92 -21.46
CA PRO A 138 8.34 4.17 -21.89
C PRO A 138 8.13 5.17 -20.75
N ASN A 139 8.55 4.86 -19.52
CA ASN A 139 8.32 5.70 -18.36
C ASN A 139 9.63 6.01 -17.63
N ALA A 140 10.02 7.28 -17.59
CA ALA A 140 11.03 7.73 -16.63
C ALA A 140 10.51 7.54 -15.19
N GLY A 141 11.37 7.06 -14.29
CA GLY A 141 11.05 6.90 -12.87
C GLY A 141 10.54 8.20 -12.25
N GLY A 142 9.41 8.14 -11.55
CA GLY A 142 8.78 9.32 -10.93
C GLY A 142 7.76 10.06 -11.80
N ALA A 143 7.44 9.57 -13.00
CA ALA A 143 6.40 10.14 -13.85
C ALA A 143 5.04 10.25 -13.11
N THR A 144 4.38 11.41 -13.29
CA THR A 144 3.06 11.64 -12.70
C THR A 144 1.99 10.83 -13.44
N ARG A 145 0.87 10.55 -12.76
CA ARG A 145 -0.21 9.69 -13.27
C ARG A 145 -0.75 10.08 -14.67
N HIS A 146 -0.63 11.35 -15.07
CA HIS A 146 -1.12 11.83 -16.35
C HIS A 146 -0.22 11.43 -17.54
N GLY A 147 1.07 11.17 -17.30
CA GLY A 147 2.06 10.79 -18.32
C GLY A 147 2.46 9.31 -18.35
N ILE A 148 1.95 8.48 -17.42
CA ILE A 148 2.36 7.07 -17.37
C ILE A 148 1.82 6.31 -18.60
N VAL A 149 2.73 5.77 -19.40
CA VAL A 149 2.46 4.81 -20.46
C VAL A 149 2.30 3.43 -19.82
N THR A 150 1.08 2.90 -19.85
CA THR A 150 0.79 1.54 -19.39
C THR A 150 0.66 0.61 -20.59
N ALA A 151 0.80 -0.70 -20.38
CA ALA A 151 0.52 -1.70 -21.41
C ALA A 151 -0.90 -1.56 -21.98
N TYR A 152 -1.88 -1.15 -21.17
CA TYR A 152 -3.24 -0.87 -21.64
C TYR A 152 -3.27 0.34 -22.60
N ARG A 153 -2.52 1.39 -22.29
CA ARG A 153 -2.44 2.59 -23.15
C ARG A 153 -1.72 2.26 -24.48
N GLN A 154 -0.62 1.52 -24.45
CA GLN A 154 0.07 1.04 -25.66
C GLN A 154 -0.86 0.18 -26.52
N ASP A 155 -1.59 -0.76 -25.92
CA ASP A 155 -2.57 -1.57 -26.64
C ASP A 155 -3.69 -0.72 -27.26
N ALA A 156 -4.16 0.31 -26.56
CA ALA A 156 -5.18 1.22 -27.08
C ALA A 156 -4.66 2.04 -28.27
N LEU A 157 -3.44 2.57 -28.19
CA LEU A 157 -2.78 3.29 -29.28
C LEU A 157 -2.61 2.41 -30.52
N ARG A 158 -2.18 1.15 -30.35
CA ARG A 158 -2.05 0.19 -31.47
C ARG A 158 -3.39 -0.11 -32.13
N CYS A 159 -4.43 -0.37 -31.33
CA CYS A 159 -5.78 -0.58 -31.87
C CYS A 159 -6.31 0.65 -32.61
N ALA A 160 -6.10 1.84 -32.04
CA ALA A 160 -6.53 3.11 -32.63
C ALA A 160 -5.79 3.37 -33.95
N THR A 161 -4.47 3.18 -33.99
CA THR A 161 -3.64 3.31 -35.20
C THR A 161 -4.15 2.41 -36.32
N TYR A 162 -4.42 1.14 -36.02
CA TYR A 162 -4.97 0.21 -37.00
C TYR A 162 -6.32 0.68 -37.56
N LEU A 163 -7.24 1.18 -36.71
CA LEU A 163 -8.55 1.65 -37.15
C LEU A 163 -8.50 2.97 -37.93
N VAL A 164 -7.48 3.81 -37.71
CA VAL A 164 -7.23 4.99 -38.56
C VAL A 164 -6.83 4.57 -39.97
N GLU A 165 -5.95 3.58 -40.08
CA GLU A 165 -5.36 3.13 -41.35
C GLU A 165 -6.33 2.27 -42.18
N TYR A 166 -7.03 1.32 -41.54
CA TYR A 166 -7.85 0.32 -42.23
C TYR A 166 -9.36 0.53 -42.07
N GLY A 167 -9.77 1.54 -41.29
CA GLY A 167 -11.18 1.84 -41.05
C GLY A 167 -11.90 0.84 -40.14
N ALA A 168 -13.23 0.93 -40.12
CA ALA A 168 -14.09 0.14 -39.24
C ALA A 168 -13.87 -1.37 -39.44
N SER A 169 -13.49 -2.07 -38.37
CA SER A 169 -13.01 -3.45 -38.45
C SER A 169 -13.57 -4.34 -37.34
N LYS A 170 -13.69 -5.64 -37.62
CA LYS A 170 -14.05 -6.63 -36.58
C LYS A 170 -12.96 -6.65 -35.49
N GLY A 171 -13.35 -6.69 -34.22
CA GLY A 171 -12.41 -6.70 -33.10
C GLY A 171 -11.41 -7.85 -33.12
N ALA A 172 -11.80 -9.02 -33.66
CA ALA A 172 -10.90 -10.15 -33.86
C ALA A 172 -9.82 -9.88 -34.93
N VAL A 173 -10.16 -9.09 -35.97
CA VAL A 173 -9.21 -8.68 -37.01
C VAL A 173 -8.21 -7.68 -36.41
N VAL A 174 -8.70 -6.67 -35.68
CA VAL A 174 -7.85 -5.72 -34.95
C VAL A 174 -6.93 -6.46 -33.97
N ALA A 175 -7.44 -7.43 -33.22
CA ALA A 175 -6.66 -8.20 -32.26
C ALA A 175 -5.46 -8.93 -32.90
N LYS A 176 -5.67 -9.50 -34.09
CA LYS A 176 -4.62 -10.20 -34.83
C LYS A 176 -3.64 -9.21 -35.46
N ALA A 177 -4.14 -8.21 -36.18
CA ALA A 177 -3.29 -7.30 -36.96
C ALA A 177 -2.52 -6.31 -36.09
N ALA A 178 -3.13 -5.79 -35.02
CA ALA A 178 -2.46 -4.94 -34.06
C ALA A 178 -1.70 -5.74 -32.98
N GLU A 179 -1.66 -7.08 -33.05
CA GLU A 179 -1.11 -7.99 -32.04
C GLU A 179 -1.53 -7.63 -30.60
N VAL A 180 -2.82 -7.34 -30.42
CA VAL A 180 -3.44 -7.07 -29.12
C VAL A 180 -4.50 -8.15 -28.88
N PRO A 181 -4.16 -9.28 -28.22
CA PRO A 181 -5.10 -10.39 -28.04
C PRO A 181 -6.43 -10.00 -27.37
N LYS A 182 -6.44 -8.90 -26.60
CA LYS A 182 -7.62 -8.38 -25.90
C LYS A 182 -8.26 -7.17 -26.58
N ALA A 183 -7.98 -6.89 -27.85
CA ALA A 183 -8.45 -5.69 -28.56
C ALA A 183 -9.97 -5.53 -28.47
N THR A 184 -10.74 -6.60 -28.70
CA THR A 184 -12.21 -6.55 -28.61
C THR A 184 -12.68 -6.09 -27.23
N GLN A 185 -12.12 -6.63 -26.15
CA GLN A 185 -12.50 -6.23 -24.79
C GLN A 185 -12.04 -4.81 -24.46
N LEU A 186 -10.86 -4.42 -24.93
CA LEU A 186 -10.31 -3.08 -24.74
C LEU A 186 -11.20 -2.04 -25.41
N MET A 187 -11.52 -2.23 -26.69
CA MET A 187 -12.37 -1.32 -27.47
C MET A 187 -13.80 -1.29 -26.94
N ALA A 188 -14.33 -2.42 -26.45
CA ALA A 188 -15.64 -2.46 -25.80
C ALA A 188 -15.69 -1.69 -24.48
N LYS A 189 -14.64 -1.79 -23.64
CA LYS A 189 -14.55 -1.05 -22.37
C LYS A 189 -14.34 0.45 -22.58
N ASN A 190 -13.64 0.80 -23.66
CA ASN A 190 -13.45 2.16 -24.13
C ASN A 190 -13.05 3.18 -23.04
N HIS A 191 -12.10 2.83 -22.18
CA HIS A 191 -11.69 3.66 -21.03
C HIS A 191 -11.29 5.11 -21.39
N TYR A 192 -10.92 5.36 -22.65
CA TYR A 192 -10.51 6.68 -23.15
C TYR A 192 -11.54 7.36 -24.06
N GLY A 193 -12.66 6.70 -24.41
CA GLY A 193 -13.62 7.25 -25.37
C GLY A 193 -13.17 7.20 -26.85
N TRP A 194 -12.09 6.47 -27.17
CA TRP A 194 -11.46 6.45 -28.50
C TRP A 194 -12.16 5.56 -29.52
N PHE A 195 -13.00 4.62 -29.07
CA PHE A 195 -13.60 3.61 -29.92
C PHE A 195 -15.12 3.71 -29.91
N GLU A 196 -15.74 3.36 -31.03
CA GLU A 196 -17.19 3.27 -31.17
C GLU A 196 -17.56 1.94 -31.83
N ARG A 197 -18.62 1.29 -31.35
CA ARG A 197 -19.12 0.05 -31.94
C ARG A 197 -20.20 0.36 -32.98
N VAL A 198 -19.91 0.11 -34.25
CA VAL A 198 -20.79 0.38 -35.39
C VAL A 198 -21.53 -0.85 -35.92
N GLY A 199 -21.24 -2.03 -35.37
CA GLY A 199 -21.90 -3.28 -35.75
C GLY A 199 -21.60 -4.42 -34.78
N LEU A 200 -22.02 -5.64 -35.14
CA LEU A 200 -21.75 -6.83 -34.33
C LEU A 200 -20.23 -7.10 -34.28
N GLY A 201 -19.59 -6.69 -33.18
CA GLY A 201 -18.14 -6.83 -32.99
C GLY A 201 -17.29 -5.98 -33.92
N VAL A 202 -17.88 -5.00 -34.63
CA VAL A 202 -17.18 -4.07 -35.51
C VAL A 202 -16.99 -2.74 -34.79
N TYR A 203 -15.76 -2.24 -34.78
CA TYR A 203 -15.38 -1.01 -34.11
C TYR A 203 -14.74 -0.03 -35.09
N GLN A 204 -14.96 1.26 -34.87
CA GLN A 204 -14.28 2.35 -35.54
C GLN A 204 -13.65 3.30 -34.51
N ILE A 205 -12.75 4.16 -34.97
CA ILE A 205 -12.16 5.21 -34.14
C ILE A 205 -13.05 6.45 -34.13
N THR A 206 -13.21 7.07 -32.95
CA THR A 206 -13.93 8.34 -32.77
C THR A 206 -13.03 9.54 -33.08
N ASP A 207 -13.60 10.72 -33.23
CA ASP A 207 -12.83 11.96 -33.37
C ASP A 207 -11.93 12.23 -32.16
N ALA A 208 -12.41 11.92 -30.95
CA ALA A 208 -11.62 11.98 -29.73
C ALA A 208 -10.43 11.01 -29.77
N GLY A 209 -10.60 9.81 -30.34
CA GLY A 209 -9.52 8.86 -30.55
C GLY A 209 -8.49 9.33 -31.57
N ARG A 210 -8.94 9.95 -32.67
CA ARG A 210 -8.04 10.55 -33.67
C ARG A 210 -7.22 11.70 -33.08
N GLN A 211 -7.84 12.55 -32.25
CA GLN A 211 -7.12 13.63 -31.57
C GLN A 211 -6.11 13.06 -30.56
N GLY A 212 -6.53 12.10 -29.72
CA GLY A 212 -5.65 11.50 -28.72
C GLY A 212 -4.42 10.79 -29.30
N LEU A 213 -4.51 10.26 -30.52
CA LEU A 213 -3.35 9.72 -31.24
C LEU A 213 -2.35 10.81 -31.67
N LYS A 214 -2.84 11.97 -32.12
CA LYS A 214 -1.99 13.10 -32.53
C LYS A 214 -1.25 13.67 -31.32
N ASP A 215 -1.99 13.95 -30.26
CA ASP A 215 -1.43 14.47 -29.00
C ASP A 215 -0.32 13.55 -28.47
N TRP A 216 -0.49 12.24 -28.63
CA TRP A 216 0.51 11.27 -28.21
C TRP A 216 1.75 11.24 -29.11
N ALA A 217 1.58 11.24 -30.44
CA ALA A 217 2.70 11.26 -31.37
C ALA A 217 3.60 12.50 -31.17
N GLU A 218 3.00 13.65 -30.83
CA GLU A 218 3.72 14.88 -30.50
C GLU A 218 4.49 14.76 -29.17
N SER A 219 3.91 14.08 -28.17
CA SER A 219 4.56 13.85 -26.86
C SER A 219 5.73 12.86 -26.92
N ASP A 220 5.63 11.81 -27.74
CA ASP A 220 6.69 10.83 -27.93
C ASP A 220 7.88 11.45 -28.69
N ALA A 221 7.62 12.31 -29.69
CA ALA A 221 8.66 13.02 -30.44
C ALA A 221 9.46 14.03 -29.59
N GLN A 222 8.90 14.50 -28.46
CA GLN A 222 9.55 15.44 -27.55
C GLN A 222 10.31 14.74 -26.41
N THR A 223 10.15 13.42 -26.27
CA THR A 223 10.76 12.62 -25.18
C THR A 223 11.81 11.63 -25.71
N GLY A 224 12.00 11.55 -27.03
CA GLY A 224 12.98 10.68 -27.72
C GLY A 224 14.34 11.30 -27.93
#